data_AF-A0A7Y3GR02-F1
#
_entry.id   AF-A0A7Y3GR02-F1
#
_cell.length_a   1.000
_cell.length_b   1.000
_cell.length_c   1.000
_cell.angle_alpha   90.00
_cell.angle_beta   90.00
_cell.angle_gamma   90.00
#
_symmetry.space_group_name_H-M   'P 1'
#
loop_
_entity.id
_entity.type
_entity.pdbx_description
1 polymer ?
#
loop_
_entity_poly.entity_id
_entity_poly.type
_entity_poly.pdbx_seq_one_letter_code
_entity_poly.pdbx_strand_id
1 'polypeptide(L)'
;AITHTANILGRTFNELTEAYANFATEEQPERLLHIIYWLGKLAIEETIHNKKRTVTFSPVLRERLGHHIHGEIWADKIKYTLKQHELLGRPIHIISANMHSVMNTLFAKSALKQARGKKEMLQLYQDLSKSENYILRSKVEKLAKQNGMIYIPDESGTNIDVQIFDSDKIDFSATDFNYQESNKADKAIIFVMDYAFGEQAYETMDELLKPFNGQGDKTHLNVRSISIMGKAGILEGGKGDIMIPSAHIFVGTADNYPFNNELNKTDLEDCGVVVFEGTMITVLGTSLQNKEILKFFKKSTWNVIGLEMEGAHYQKAIQAASKIRGNINDDVKVRYAYYASDNPLETGSTLASGGLGTSGVKPTYVITKKILEQIFNT
;
A
#
# COMPACT_ATOMS: atom_id res chain seq x y z
N ALA A 1 45.57 25.07 19.98
CA ALA A 1 44.20 24.99 19.44
C ALA A 1 43.57 23.62 19.71
N ILE A 2 44.17 22.52 19.25
CA ILE A 2 43.70 21.13 19.45
C ILE A 2 43.32 20.84 20.91
N THR A 3 44.20 21.09 21.88
CA THR A 3 43.90 20.87 23.32
C THR A 3 42.65 21.61 23.80
N HIS A 4 42.41 22.83 23.35
CA HIS A 4 41.22 23.60 23.74
C HIS A 4 39.95 23.04 23.08
N THR A 5 40.03 22.68 21.81
CA THR A 5 38.92 22.03 21.10
C THR A 5 38.57 20.67 21.73
N ALA A 6 39.56 19.92 22.21
CA ALA A 6 39.35 18.64 22.87
C ALA A 6 38.56 18.83 24.17
N ASN A 7 38.94 19.84 24.95
CA ASN A 7 38.21 20.23 26.17
C ASN A 7 36.78 20.69 25.86
N ILE A 8 36.57 21.51 24.82
CA ILE A 8 35.23 21.98 24.41
C ILE A 8 34.33 20.80 24.01
N LEU A 9 34.89 19.79 23.34
CA LEU A 9 34.13 18.63 22.85
C LEU A 9 34.01 17.50 23.87
N GLY A 10 34.64 17.61 25.05
CA GLY A 10 34.68 16.52 26.03
C GLY A 10 35.38 15.27 25.50
N ARG A 11 36.47 15.46 24.74
CA ARG A 11 37.28 14.39 24.15
C ARG A 11 38.73 14.48 24.60
N THR A 12 39.46 13.38 24.52
CA THR A 12 40.89 13.35 24.83
C THR A 12 41.71 14.01 23.73
N PHE A 13 42.94 14.44 24.07
CA PHE A 13 43.86 15.01 23.10
C PHE A 13 44.21 14.02 21.98
N ASN A 14 44.35 12.74 22.29
CA ASN A 14 44.70 11.70 21.32
C ASN A 14 43.58 11.49 20.31
N GLU A 15 42.33 11.33 20.77
CA GLU A 15 41.16 11.20 19.90
C GLU A 15 41.02 12.41 18.96
N LEU A 16 41.26 13.62 19.48
CA LEU A 16 41.16 14.80 18.64
C LEU A 16 42.32 14.92 17.65
N THR A 17 43.53 14.51 18.01
CA THR A 17 44.69 14.53 17.10
C THR A 17 44.51 13.57 15.94
N GLU A 18 43.93 12.40 16.17
CA GLU A 18 43.58 11.44 15.12
C GLU A 18 42.50 12.02 14.18
N ALA A 19 41.42 12.54 14.74
CA ALA A 19 40.36 13.18 13.95
C ALA A 19 40.88 14.39 13.16
N TYR A 20 41.81 15.15 13.74
CA TYR A 20 42.38 16.35 13.12
C TYR A 20 43.08 16.02 11.80
N ALA A 21 43.90 14.97 11.79
CA ALA A 21 44.56 14.50 10.57
C ALA A 21 43.54 14.00 9.53
N ASN A 22 42.52 13.26 9.95
CA ASN A 22 41.51 12.68 9.05
C ASN A 22 40.63 13.74 8.35
N PHE A 23 40.46 14.91 8.95
CA PHE A 23 39.64 15.99 8.40
C PHE A 23 40.44 16.98 7.54
N ALA A 24 41.77 16.97 7.61
CA ALA A 24 42.63 17.88 6.86
C ALA A 24 42.53 17.63 5.34
N THR A 25 42.58 18.71 4.56
CA THR A 25 42.74 18.64 3.09
C THR A 25 43.93 19.51 2.67
N GLU A 26 44.46 19.31 1.46
CA GLU A 26 45.58 20.12 0.95
C GLU A 26 45.26 21.62 0.95
N GLU A 27 44.03 21.99 0.57
CA GLU A 27 43.57 23.39 0.57
C GLU A 27 43.18 23.90 1.97
N GLN A 28 42.86 23.02 2.92
CA GLN A 28 42.43 23.39 4.27
C GLN A 28 42.98 22.42 5.33
N PRO A 29 44.24 22.60 5.77
CA PRO A 29 44.87 21.73 6.76
C PRO A 29 44.17 21.76 8.13
N GLU A 30 43.60 22.91 8.50
CA GLU A 30 42.97 23.18 9.80
C GLU A 30 41.44 22.90 9.79
N ARG A 31 40.94 22.13 8.83
CA ARG A 31 39.50 22.01 8.53
C ARG A 31 38.66 21.54 9.71
N LEU A 32 39.18 20.65 10.56
CA LEU A 32 38.46 20.23 11.77
C LEU A 32 38.20 21.42 12.70
N LEU A 33 39.23 22.23 13.00
CA LEU A 33 39.10 23.39 13.87
C LEU A 33 38.16 24.43 13.26
N HIS A 34 38.22 24.61 11.95
CA HIS A 34 37.32 25.50 11.22
C HIS A 34 35.86 25.07 11.37
N ILE A 35 35.54 23.78 11.20
CA ILE A 35 34.18 23.25 11.38
C ILE A 35 33.71 23.49 12.82
N ILE A 36 34.52 23.11 13.81
CA ILE A 36 34.13 23.25 15.22
C ILE A 36 33.94 24.72 15.61
N TYR A 37 34.81 25.61 15.13
CA TYR A 37 34.68 27.05 15.35
C TYR A 37 33.35 27.58 14.82
N TRP A 38 32.98 27.26 13.58
CA TRP A 38 31.73 27.75 12.99
C TRP A 38 30.49 27.13 13.63
N LEU A 39 30.54 25.84 14.00
CA LEU A 39 29.45 25.21 14.76
C LEU A 39 29.23 25.92 16.10
N GLY A 40 30.31 26.17 16.85
CA GLY A 40 30.24 26.87 18.13
C GLY A 40 29.77 28.32 17.98
N LYS A 41 30.36 29.07 17.04
CA LYS A 41 30.00 30.46 16.77
C LYS A 41 28.53 30.59 16.38
N LEU A 42 28.03 29.75 15.47
CA LEU A 42 26.63 29.77 15.05
C LEU A 42 25.70 29.41 16.21
N ALA A 43 26.01 28.40 17.02
CA ALA A 43 25.20 28.04 18.19
C ALA A 43 25.14 29.16 19.24
N ILE A 44 26.26 29.87 19.46
CA ILE A 44 26.33 31.03 20.35
C ILE A 44 25.48 32.19 19.78
N GLU A 45 25.60 32.48 18.48
CA GLU A 45 24.80 33.52 17.82
C GLU A 45 23.29 33.22 17.86
N GLU A 46 22.91 31.95 17.70
CA GLU A 46 21.53 31.49 17.84
C GLU A 46 20.98 31.70 19.24
N THR A 47 21.76 31.31 20.25
CA THR A 47 21.32 31.31 21.65
C THR A 47 21.29 32.72 22.24
N ILE A 48 22.32 33.53 21.97
CA ILE A 48 22.48 34.86 22.57
C ILE A 48 21.73 35.93 21.77
N HIS A 49 21.78 35.86 20.44
CA HIS A 49 21.25 36.91 19.57
C HIS A 49 19.93 36.50 18.87
N ASN A 50 19.37 35.33 19.21
CA ASN A 50 18.14 34.79 18.63
C ASN A 50 18.15 34.72 17.09
N LYS A 51 19.35 34.61 16.48
CA LYS A 51 19.55 34.49 15.03
C LYS A 51 19.41 33.03 14.60
N LYS A 52 18.19 32.51 14.62
CA LYS A 52 17.90 31.10 14.28
C LYS A 52 18.39 30.76 12.87
N ARG A 53 19.06 29.61 12.69
CA ARG A 53 19.35 29.06 11.36
C ARG A 53 18.05 28.61 10.70
N THR A 54 17.84 29.03 9.46
CA THR A 54 16.82 28.46 8.59
C THR A 54 17.52 27.52 7.60
N VAL A 55 17.29 26.22 7.75
CA VAL A 55 17.70 25.23 6.76
C VAL A 55 16.53 25.06 5.80
N THR A 56 16.69 25.53 4.57
CA THR A 56 15.66 25.43 3.53
C THR A 56 16.01 24.31 2.58
N PHE A 57 15.18 23.28 2.55
CA PHE A 57 15.26 22.25 1.52
C PHE A 57 14.47 22.68 0.29
N SER A 58 14.92 22.28 -0.90
CA SER A 58 14.14 22.47 -2.12
C SER A 58 12.76 21.80 -1.95
N PRO A 59 11.69 22.36 -2.54
CA PRO A 59 10.36 21.74 -2.50
C PRO A 59 10.41 20.27 -2.96
N VAL A 60 11.13 20.01 -4.06
CA VAL A 60 11.34 18.68 -4.64
C VAL A 60 11.96 17.69 -3.65
N LEU A 61 12.96 18.11 -2.86
CA LEU A 61 13.59 17.22 -1.88
C LEU A 61 12.67 16.95 -0.69
N ARG A 62 11.87 17.94 -0.27
CA ARG A 62 10.87 17.76 0.80
C ARG A 62 9.76 16.81 0.40
N GLU A 63 9.25 16.92 -0.83
CA GLU A 63 8.24 16.00 -1.37
C GLU A 63 8.81 14.58 -1.45
N ARG A 64 10.04 14.41 -1.96
CA ARG A 64 10.64 13.08 -2.13
C ARG A 64 11.10 12.40 -0.84
N LEU A 65 11.72 13.12 0.09
CA LEU A 65 12.19 12.51 1.35
C LEU A 65 11.12 12.50 2.44
N GLY A 66 10.26 13.53 2.48
CA GLY A 66 9.27 13.69 3.54
C GLY A 66 8.29 12.53 3.58
N HIS A 67 7.86 12.04 2.43
CA HIS A 67 6.87 10.98 2.40
C HIS A 67 7.42 9.60 2.77
N HIS A 68 8.69 9.29 2.46
CA HIS A 68 9.34 8.05 2.91
C HIS A 68 9.43 7.97 4.44
N ILE A 69 9.57 9.09 5.15
CA ILE A 69 9.57 9.11 6.63
C ILE A 69 8.22 8.63 7.16
N HIS A 70 7.11 9.09 6.56
CA HIS A 70 5.76 8.66 6.95
C HIS A 70 5.56 7.17 6.64
N GLY A 71 5.98 6.73 5.44
CA GLY A 71 5.94 5.31 5.05
C GLY A 71 6.77 4.40 5.97
N GLU A 72 7.94 4.86 6.43
CA GLU A 72 8.82 4.11 7.33
C GLU A 72 8.16 3.93 8.71
N ILE A 73 7.67 5.02 9.31
CA ILE A 73 6.95 4.97 10.60
C ILE A 73 5.73 4.05 10.49
N TRP A 74 4.98 4.14 9.40
CA TRP A 74 3.83 3.29 9.10
C TRP A 74 4.21 1.81 9.04
N ALA A 75 5.21 1.48 8.21
CA ALA A 75 5.69 0.11 8.01
C ALA A 75 6.26 -0.49 9.31
N ASP A 76 7.01 0.28 10.09
CA ASP A 76 7.61 -0.20 11.33
C ASP A 76 6.57 -0.49 12.41
N LYS A 77 5.53 0.36 12.53
CA LYS A 77 4.40 0.11 13.44
C LYS A 77 3.71 -1.22 13.10
N ILE A 78 3.50 -1.49 11.82
CA ILE A 78 2.91 -2.73 11.32
C ILE A 78 3.80 -3.93 11.64
N LYS A 79 5.08 -3.88 11.28
CA LYS A 79 6.02 -4.99 11.50
C LYS A 79 6.20 -5.27 12.99
N TYR A 80 6.25 -4.23 13.82
CA TYR A 80 6.26 -4.37 15.27
C TYR A 80 4.99 -5.08 15.76
N THR A 81 3.81 -4.69 15.26
CA THR A 81 2.54 -5.34 15.62
C THR A 81 2.53 -6.82 15.20
N LEU A 82 2.95 -7.14 13.97
CA LEU A 82 3.12 -8.52 13.52
C LEU A 82 4.07 -9.31 14.43
N LYS A 83 5.16 -8.69 14.91
CA LYS A 83 6.08 -9.32 15.87
C LYS A 83 5.42 -9.60 17.22
N GLN A 84 4.76 -8.59 17.79
CA GLN A 84 4.11 -8.70 19.10
C GLN A 84 3.04 -9.79 19.13
N HIS A 85 2.39 -10.05 17.99
CA HIS A 85 1.37 -11.09 17.84
C HIS A 85 1.90 -12.42 17.27
N GLU A 86 3.21 -12.58 17.13
CA GLU A 86 3.85 -13.82 16.61
C GLU A 86 3.40 -14.19 15.18
N LEU A 87 3.12 -13.19 14.34
CA LEU A 87 2.61 -13.36 12.98
C LEU A 87 3.68 -13.20 11.90
N LEU A 88 4.84 -12.64 12.25
CA LEU A 88 5.91 -12.24 11.31
C LEU A 88 6.38 -13.34 10.35
N GLY A 89 6.48 -14.58 10.81
CA GLY A 89 7.01 -15.71 10.03
C GLY A 89 5.99 -16.44 9.16
N ARG A 90 4.69 -16.18 9.37
CA ARG A 90 3.60 -16.88 8.67
C ARG A 90 3.39 -16.30 7.26
N PRO A 91 2.82 -17.06 6.31
CA PRO A 91 2.50 -16.56 4.98
C PRO A 91 1.60 -15.32 5.00
N ILE A 92 2.13 -14.16 4.58
CA ILE A 92 1.40 -12.90 4.51
C ILE A 92 0.87 -12.68 3.10
N HIS A 93 -0.43 -12.43 3.00
CA HIS A 93 -1.12 -12.04 1.78
C HIS A 93 -1.61 -10.61 1.94
N ILE A 94 -0.99 -9.68 1.20
CA ILE A 94 -1.32 -8.25 1.22
C ILE A 94 -2.48 -7.99 0.28
N ILE A 95 -3.46 -7.20 0.72
CA ILE A 95 -4.61 -6.75 -0.06
C ILE A 95 -4.74 -5.24 0.14
N SER A 96 -4.46 -4.45 -0.90
CA SER A 96 -4.86 -3.03 -0.92
C SER A 96 -6.32 -2.96 -1.38
N ALA A 97 -7.20 -2.60 -0.45
CA ALA A 97 -8.65 -2.59 -0.64
C ALA A 97 -9.31 -1.70 0.42
N ASN A 98 -10.56 -1.33 0.16
CA ASN A 98 -11.39 -0.70 1.20
C ASN A 98 -11.48 -1.59 2.46
N MET A 99 -11.48 -0.93 3.62
CA MET A 99 -11.42 -1.54 4.96
C MET A 99 -12.65 -2.36 5.38
N HIS A 100 -13.67 -2.47 4.53
CA HIS A 100 -14.91 -3.17 4.85
C HIS A 100 -15.07 -4.45 4.06
N SER A 101 -14.61 -4.49 2.82
CA SER A 101 -14.87 -5.59 1.89
C SER A 101 -14.38 -6.94 2.40
N VAL A 102 -13.12 -7.04 2.83
CA VAL A 102 -12.54 -8.29 3.35
C VAL A 102 -13.22 -8.70 4.65
N MET A 103 -13.33 -7.78 5.61
CA MET A 103 -13.99 -8.01 6.89
C MET A 103 -15.43 -8.53 6.71
N ASN A 104 -16.22 -7.86 5.86
CA ASN A 104 -17.60 -8.25 5.62
C ASN A 104 -17.68 -9.59 4.89
N THR A 105 -16.79 -9.86 3.94
CA THR A 105 -16.74 -11.13 3.22
C THR A 105 -16.45 -12.31 4.15
N LEU A 106 -15.60 -12.11 5.17
CA LEU A 106 -15.26 -13.14 6.15
C LEU A 106 -16.32 -13.30 7.25
N PHE A 107 -16.91 -12.19 7.75
CA PHE A 107 -17.66 -12.22 9.01
C PHE A 107 -19.14 -11.79 8.92
N ALA A 108 -19.61 -11.16 7.83
CA ALA A 108 -20.98 -10.63 7.81
C ALA A 108 -22.06 -11.73 7.91
N LYS A 109 -21.83 -12.86 7.22
CA LYS A 109 -22.75 -14.01 7.20
C LYS A 109 -22.96 -14.57 8.61
N SER A 110 -21.88 -14.81 9.34
CA SER A 110 -21.89 -15.38 10.69
C SER A 110 -22.34 -14.37 11.76
N ALA A 111 -21.95 -13.10 11.63
CA ALA A 111 -22.33 -12.04 12.56
C ALA A 111 -23.82 -11.69 12.52
N LEU A 112 -24.42 -11.70 11.32
CA LEU A 112 -25.78 -11.18 11.14
C LEU A 112 -26.82 -12.30 10.97
N LYS A 113 -26.43 -13.52 10.56
CA LYS A 113 -27.33 -14.69 10.42
C LYS A 113 -28.58 -14.43 9.57
N GLN A 114 -28.53 -13.42 8.69
CA GLN A 114 -29.69 -12.88 7.96
C GLN A 114 -29.74 -13.32 6.49
N ALA A 115 -28.67 -13.88 5.94
CA ALA A 115 -28.58 -14.23 4.52
C ALA A 115 -28.30 -15.72 4.32
N ARG A 116 -29.12 -16.37 3.48
CA ARG A 116 -29.10 -17.79 3.15
C ARG A 116 -28.75 -18.07 1.68
N GLY A 117 -28.59 -17.02 0.85
CA GLY A 117 -28.23 -17.17 -0.57
C GLY A 117 -27.52 -15.95 -1.18
N LYS A 118 -27.00 -16.10 -2.42
CA LYS A 118 -26.18 -15.08 -3.12
C LYS A 118 -26.86 -13.70 -3.22
N LYS A 119 -28.16 -13.67 -3.54
CA LYS A 119 -28.94 -12.42 -3.67
C LYS A 119 -29.09 -11.69 -2.34
N GLU A 120 -29.35 -12.45 -1.27
CA GLU A 120 -29.48 -11.91 0.09
C GLU A 120 -28.14 -11.41 0.63
N MET A 121 -27.04 -12.10 0.30
CA MET A 121 -25.68 -11.62 0.64
C MET A 121 -25.35 -10.30 -0.04
N LEU A 122 -25.68 -10.15 -1.33
CA LEU A 122 -25.47 -8.88 -2.03
C LEU A 122 -26.30 -7.75 -1.41
N GLN A 123 -27.56 -8.01 -1.05
CA GLN A 123 -28.41 -7.05 -0.35
C GLN A 123 -27.79 -6.66 1.01
N LEU A 124 -27.30 -7.64 1.76
CA LEU A 124 -26.64 -7.40 3.03
C LEU A 124 -25.39 -6.51 2.88
N TYR A 125 -24.58 -6.75 1.84
CA TYR A 125 -23.44 -5.90 1.53
C TYR A 125 -23.84 -4.47 1.14
N GLN A 126 -24.93 -4.30 0.40
CA GLN A 126 -25.48 -2.98 0.11
C GLN A 126 -25.94 -2.28 1.39
N ASP A 127 -26.60 -2.98 2.29
CA ASP A 127 -27.04 -2.39 3.56
C ASP A 127 -25.85 -2.02 4.44
N LEU A 128 -24.81 -2.86 4.53
CA LEU A 128 -23.58 -2.54 5.25
C LEU A 128 -22.84 -1.31 4.69
N SER A 129 -23.00 -1.02 3.39
CA SER A 129 -22.40 0.16 2.74
C SER A 129 -23.07 1.50 3.08
N LYS A 130 -24.31 1.48 3.60
CA LYS A 130 -25.06 2.72 3.93
C LYS A 130 -24.64 3.26 5.29
N SER A 131 -24.32 4.54 5.38
CA SER A 131 -23.83 5.18 6.62
C SER A 131 -24.77 4.98 7.83
N GLU A 132 -26.09 5.01 7.62
CA GLU A 132 -27.12 4.79 8.65
C GLU A 132 -27.04 3.40 9.34
N ASN A 133 -26.49 2.39 8.67
CA ASN A 133 -26.42 1.01 9.19
C ASN A 133 -25.18 0.75 10.07
N TYR A 134 -24.80 1.72 10.90
CA TYR A 134 -23.63 1.60 11.78
C TYR A 134 -23.74 0.43 12.77
N ILE A 135 -24.93 0.16 13.30
CA ILE A 135 -25.17 -0.93 14.26
C ILE A 135 -24.84 -2.29 13.63
N LEU A 136 -25.17 -2.48 12.35
CA LEU A 136 -24.84 -3.71 11.63
C LEU A 136 -23.33 -3.84 11.45
N ARG A 137 -22.65 -2.76 11.00
CA ARG A 137 -21.18 -2.75 10.86
C ARG A 137 -20.47 -3.04 12.17
N SER A 138 -20.90 -2.43 13.28
CA SER A 138 -20.30 -2.66 14.59
C SER A 138 -20.44 -4.11 15.07
N LYS A 139 -21.52 -4.82 14.71
CA LYS A 139 -21.66 -6.25 15.00
C LYS A 139 -20.64 -7.09 14.23
N VAL A 140 -20.45 -6.80 12.94
CA VAL A 140 -19.47 -7.50 12.09
C VAL A 140 -18.06 -7.23 12.60
N GLU A 141 -17.72 -5.96 12.88
CA GLU A 141 -16.41 -5.56 13.39
C GLU A 141 -16.09 -6.20 14.74
N LYS A 142 -17.08 -6.23 15.67
CA LYS A 142 -16.92 -6.91 16.96
C LYS A 142 -16.61 -8.39 16.78
N LEU A 143 -17.33 -9.08 15.90
CA LEU A 143 -17.06 -10.49 15.61
C LEU A 143 -15.68 -10.67 14.98
N ALA A 144 -15.30 -9.83 14.03
CA ALA A 144 -13.97 -9.88 13.41
C ALA A 144 -12.86 -9.72 14.45
N LYS A 145 -12.95 -8.74 15.36
CA LYS A 145 -11.98 -8.55 16.46
C LYS A 145 -11.91 -9.75 17.40
N GLN A 146 -13.05 -10.36 17.71
CA GLN A 146 -13.12 -11.58 18.53
C GLN A 146 -12.48 -12.80 17.84
N ASN A 147 -12.44 -12.81 16.50
CA ASN A 147 -11.89 -13.90 15.68
C ASN A 147 -10.55 -13.52 15.04
N GLY A 148 -9.74 -12.72 15.74
CA GLY A 148 -8.35 -12.50 15.36
C GLY A 148 -8.09 -11.37 14.38
N MET A 149 -9.06 -10.48 14.10
CA MET A 149 -8.79 -9.22 13.43
C MET A 149 -8.09 -8.24 14.38
N ILE A 150 -6.93 -7.73 13.96
CA ILE A 150 -6.21 -6.64 14.61
C ILE A 150 -6.37 -5.41 13.71
N TYR A 151 -6.86 -4.31 14.29
CA TYR A 151 -6.96 -3.02 13.59
C TYR A 151 -5.81 -2.12 14.05
N ILE A 152 -5.10 -1.54 13.09
CA ILE A 152 -3.97 -0.64 13.30
C ILE A 152 -4.36 0.69 12.63
N PRO A 153 -4.79 1.69 13.42
CA PRO A 153 -5.03 3.02 12.87
C PRO A 153 -3.71 3.66 12.44
N ASP A 154 -3.74 4.49 11.40
CA ASP A 154 -2.57 5.27 11.05
C ASP A 154 -2.29 6.39 12.07
N GLU A 155 -1.04 6.45 12.52
CA GLU A 155 -0.50 7.52 13.36
C GLU A 155 0.72 8.19 12.70
N SER A 156 1.09 7.75 11.49
CA SER A 156 2.30 8.20 10.78
C SER A 156 2.07 9.44 9.92
N GLY A 157 0.83 9.71 9.49
CA GLY A 157 0.49 10.76 8.53
C GLY A 157 0.29 10.25 7.10
N THR A 158 0.40 8.93 6.87
CA THR A 158 0.03 8.32 5.58
C THR A 158 -1.48 8.30 5.36
N ASN A 159 -2.29 8.32 6.43
CA ASN A 159 -3.74 8.12 6.40
C ASN A 159 -4.16 6.77 5.83
N ILE A 160 -3.31 5.75 5.96
CA ILE A 160 -3.59 4.39 5.50
C ILE A 160 -3.75 3.49 6.73
N ASP A 161 -4.99 3.19 7.09
CA ASP A 161 -5.28 2.22 8.14
C ASP A 161 -5.01 0.79 7.67
N VAL A 162 -4.78 -0.10 8.63
CA VAL A 162 -4.50 -1.52 8.36
C VAL A 162 -5.38 -2.44 9.21
N GLN A 163 -5.80 -3.55 8.62
CA GLN A 163 -6.41 -4.69 9.29
C GLN A 163 -5.56 -5.94 9.04
N ILE A 164 -5.28 -6.70 10.09
CA ILE A 164 -4.61 -7.99 10.01
C ILE A 164 -5.59 -9.06 10.47
N PHE A 165 -5.84 -10.07 9.65
CA PHE A 165 -6.68 -11.21 9.99
C PHE A 165 -5.83 -12.47 10.13
N ASP A 166 -5.83 -13.04 11.32
CA ASP A 166 -5.20 -14.32 11.61
C ASP A 166 -6.14 -15.48 11.24
N SER A 167 -5.86 -16.17 10.13
CA SER A 167 -6.68 -17.31 9.68
C SER A 167 -6.73 -18.47 10.69
N ASP A 168 -5.79 -18.56 11.63
CA ASP A 168 -5.82 -19.58 12.69
C ASP A 168 -7.00 -19.37 13.65
N LYS A 169 -7.50 -18.13 13.75
CA LYS A 169 -8.58 -17.72 14.64
C LYS A 169 -9.93 -17.59 13.94
N ILE A 170 -10.00 -17.86 12.63
CA ILE A 170 -11.23 -17.78 11.85
C ILE A 170 -11.92 -19.14 11.84
N ASP A 171 -13.19 -19.18 12.23
CA ASP A 171 -14.05 -20.34 12.02
C ASP A 171 -14.52 -20.39 10.55
N PHE A 172 -13.77 -21.10 9.72
CA PHE A 172 -14.09 -21.25 8.29
C PHE A 172 -15.40 -22.00 8.03
N SER A 173 -15.90 -22.80 8.98
CA SER A 173 -17.20 -23.48 8.84
C SER A 173 -18.38 -22.51 8.79
N ALA A 174 -18.18 -21.29 9.31
CA ALA A 174 -19.14 -20.21 9.27
C ALA A 174 -18.98 -19.26 8.06
N THR A 175 -18.01 -19.54 7.18
CA THR A 175 -17.70 -18.74 5.98
C THR A 175 -18.17 -19.42 4.69
N ASP A 176 -17.89 -18.80 3.54
CA ASP A 176 -18.08 -19.43 2.21
C ASP A 176 -16.77 -20.02 1.66
N PHE A 177 -15.68 -20.04 2.44
CA PHE A 177 -14.36 -20.49 2.03
C PHE A 177 -14.03 -21.84 2.65
N ASN A 178 -13.38 -22.71 1.87
CA ASN A 178 -12.84 -23.98 2.35
C ASN A 178 -11.32 -23.84 2.55
N TYR A 179 -10.90 -23.58 3.79
CA TYR A 179 -9.47 -23.47 4.12
C TYR A 179 -9.03 -24.70 4.93
N GLN A 180 -8.07 -25.45 4.40
CA GLN A 180 -7.69 -26.76 4.94
C GLN A 180 -6.28 -26.81 5.55
N GLU A 181 -5.57 -25.68 5.62
CA GLU A 181 -4.23 -25.66 6.24
C GLU A 181 -4.32 -25.95 7.74
N SER A 182 -3.61 -26.98 8.16
CA SER A 182 -3.63 -27.49 9.54
C SER A 182 -2.42 -27.03 10.33
N ASN A 183 -1.29 -26.79 9.68
CA ASN A 183 -0.07 -26.31 10.32
C ASN A 183 -0.15 -24.81 10.58
N LYS A 184 -0.15 -24.41 11.85
CA LYS A 184 -0.20 -23.01 12.26
C LYS A 184 0.89 -22.14 11.61
N ALA A 185 2.08 -22.70 11.38
CA ALA A 185 3.18 -21.97 10.75
C ALA A 185 2.89 -21.60 9.28
N ASP A 186 2.09 -22.41 8.58
CA ASP A 186 1.74 -22.24 7.17
C ASP A 186 0.38 -21.54 7.00
N LYS A 187 -0.38 -21.35 8.09
CA LYS A 187 -1.65 -20.65 8.05
C LYS A 187 -1.50 -19.20 7.63
N ALA A 188 -2.31 -18.77 6.66
CA ALA A 188 -2.27 -17.45 6.04
C ALA A 188 -2.56 -16.30 7.02
N ILE A 189 -1.89 -15.17 6.82
CA ILE A 189 -2.20 -13.88 7.42
C ILE A 189 -2.73 -12.98 6.32
N ILE A 190 -3.98 -12.55 6.43
CA ILE A 190 -4.55 -11.58 5.49
C ILE A 190 -4.25 -10.18 6.03
N PHE A 191 -3.37 -9.49 5.34
CA PHE A 191 -3.03 -8.10 5.61
C PHE A 191 -3.84 -7.23 4.66
N VAL A 192 -4.71 -6.37 5.19
CA VAL A 192 -5.51 -5.43 4.41
C VAL A 192 -5.04 -4.02 4.73
N MET A 193 -4.66 -3.26 3.72
CA MET A 193 -4.36 -1.84 3.83
C MET A 193 -5.40 -1.03 3.06
N ASP A 194 -5.78 0.12 3.59
CA ASP A 194 -6.61 1.07 2.85
C ASP A 194 -5.88 1.58 1.59
N TYR A 195 -6.62 2.26 0.72
CA TYR A 195 -6.07 2.76 -0.53
C TYR A 195 -4.98 3.82 -0.28
N ALA A 196 -3.78 3.55 -0.78
CA ALA A 196 -2.79 4.59 -1.02
C ALA A 196 -3.19 5.43 -2.24
N PHE A 197 -2.73 6.68 -2.29
CA PHE A 197 -3.02 7.58 -3.40
C PHE A 197 -1.77 7.93 -4.20
N GLY A 198 -1.78 7.68 -5.51
CA GLY A 198 -0.67 8.05 -6.39
C GLY A 198 0.68 7.45 -5.97
N GLU A 199 1.71 8.31 -5.88
CA GLU A 199 3.08 7.90 -5.53
C GLU A 199 3.21 7.32 -4.11
N GLN A 200 2.27 7.63 -3.20
CA GLN A 200 2.22 7.04 -1.86
C GLN A 200 2.14 5.51 -1.88
N ALA A 201 1.56 4.93 -2.95
CA ALA A 201 1.52 3.48 -3.16
C ALA A 201 2.92 2.88 -3.28
N TYR A 202 3.87 3.60 -3.90
CA TYR A 202 5.26 3.16 -3.98
C TYR A 202 5.93 3.27 -2.61
N GLU A 203 5.77 4.42 -1.93
CA GLU A 203 6.43 4.69 -0.65
C GLU A 203 6.03 3.67 0.41
N THR A 204 4.72 3.50 0.64
CA THR A 204 4.21 2.58 1.67
C THR A 204 4.56 1.13 1.36
N MET A 205 4.43 0.71 0.10
CA MET A 205 4.79 -0.66 -0.28
C MET A 205 6.31 -0.89 -0.20
N ASP A 206 7.15 0.04 -0.65
CA ASP A 206 8.62 -0.12 -0.56
C ASP A 206 9.07 -0.22 0.90
N GLU A 207 8.54 0.64 1.78
CA GLU A 207 8.88 0.60 3.21
C GLU A 207 8.35 -0.67 3.89
N LEU A 208 7.14 -1.12 3.58
CA LEU A 208 6.58 -2.36 4.13
C LEU A 208 7.38 -3.59 3.72
N LEU A 209 7.82 -3.67 2.47
CA LEU A 209 8.55 -4.82 1.94
C LEU A 209 10.02 -4.83 2.36
N LYS A 210 10.56 -3.77 2.97
CA LYS A 210 11.89 -3.82 3.59
C LYS A 210 11.91 -4.78 4.78
N PRO A 211 13.04 -5.46 5.05
CA PRO A 211 13.16 -6.35 6.19
C PRO A 211 12.95 -5.60 7.52
N PHE A 212 12.38 -6.28 8.50
CA PHE A 212 12.23 -5.76 9.85
C PHE A 212 13.58 -5.82 10.58
N ASN A 213 14.05 -4.68 11.08
CA ASN A 213 15.27 -4.58 11.87
C ASN A 213 14.90 -4.57 13.37
N GLY A 214 14.66 -5.75 13.95
CA GLY A 214 14.55 -5.89 15.40
C GLY A 214 15.94 -5.90 16.06
N GLN A 215 16.03 -5.71 17.39
CA GLN A 215 17.28 -5.80 18.16
C GLN A 215 18.13 -7.04 17.78
N GLY A 216 19.08 -6.88 16.86
CA GLY A 216 20.06 -7.89 16.44
C GLY A 216 19.77 -8.63 15.13
N ASP A 217 18.51 -8.90 14.78
CA ASP A 217 18.17 -9.78 13.65
C ASP A 217 17.31 -9.09 12.59
N LYS A 218 17.74 -9.26 11.33
CA LYS A 218 17.05 -8.81 10.12
C LYS A 218 16.07 -9.89 9.67
N THR A 219 14.77 -9.64 9.83
CA THR A 219 13.72 -10.61 9.48
C THR A 219 12.95 -10.17 8.24
N HIS A 220 12.91 -11.02 7.22
CA HIS A 220 12.11 -10.80 6.02
C HIS A 220 10.64 -11.17 6.28
N LEU A 221 9.71 -10.38 5.74
CA LEU A 221 8.31 -10.75 5.72
C LEU A 221 8.10 -11.92 4.74
N ASN A 222 7.37 -12.96 5.16
CA ASN A 222 7.01 -14.09 4.30
C ASN A 222 5.82 -13.74 3.38
N VAL A 223 6.01 -12.75 2.50
CA VAL A 223 4.97 -12.28 1.58
C VAL A 223 4.78 -13.30 0.45
N ARG A 224 3.57 -13.89 0.38
CA ARG A 224 3.20 -14.89 -0.64
C ARG A 224 2.39 -14.31 -1.78
N SER A 225 1.58 -13.29 -1.51
CA SER A 225 0.89 -12.59 -2.58
C SER A 225 0.57 -11.14 -2.24
N ILE A 226 0.44 -10.32 -3.28
CA ILE A 226 0.02 -8.92 -3.19
C ILE A 226 -1.16 -8.71 -4.14
N SER A 227 -2.28 -8.27 -3.60
CA SER A 227 -3.52 -8.05 -4.34
C SER A 227 -3.92 -6.59 -4.26
N ILE A 228 -4.14 -5.93 -5.40
CA ILE A 228 -4.54 -4.53 -5.49
C ILE A 228 -5.92 -4.49 -6.13
N MET A 229 -6.90 -4.04 -5.36
CA MET A 229 -8.22 -3.73 -5.85
C MET A 229 -8.39 -2.21 -5.87
N GLY A 230 -9.17 -1.65 -6.80
CA GLY A 230 -9.39 -0.21 -6.80
C GLY A 230 -10.54 0.24 -7.68
N LYS A 231 -10.83 1.54 -7.61
CA LYS A 231 -11.66 2.23 -8.60
C LYS A 231 -10.78 2.64 -9.77
N ALA A 232 -11.32 2.59 -10.96
CA ALA A 232 -10.64 3.08 -12.15
C ALA A 232 -11.63 3.64 -13.16
N GLY A 233 -11.13 4.52 -14.04
CA GLY A 233 -11.87 4.93 -15.22
C GLY A 233 -11.77 3.84 -16.28
N ILE A 234 -12.91 3.43 -16.85
CA ILE A 234 -12.94 2.41 -17.90
C ILE A 234 -12.94 3.05 -19.29
N LEU A 235 -12.11 2.53 -20.19
CA LEU A 235 -12.10 2.97 -21.59
C LEU A 235 -12.94 2.06 -22.48
N GLU A 236 -13.16 0.81 -22.07
CA GLU A 236 -13.98 -0.19 -22.76
C GLU A 236 -15.04 -0.77 -21.82
N GLY A 237 -16.29 -0.33 -21.94
CA GLY A 237 -17.38 -0.74 -21.04
C GLY A 237 -18.00 0.43 -20.28
N GLY A 238 -18.70 0.13 -19.20
CA GLY A 238 -19.46 1.09 -18.39
C GLY A 238 -19.23 0.97 -16.89
N LYS A 239 -19.92 1.82 -16.11
CA LYS A 239 -19.82 1.84 -14.65
C LYS A 239 -20.21 0.48 -14.05
N GLY A 240 -19.41 -0.02 -13.12
CA GLY A 240 -19.62 -1.30 -12.45
C GLY A 240 -18.98 -2.52 -13.14
N ASP A 241 -18.45 -2.36 -14.36
CA ASP A 241 -17.66 -3.39 -15.03
C ASP A 241 -16.28 -3.53 -14.37
N ILE A 242 -15.63 -4.67 -14.58
CA ILE A 242 -14.32 -5.00 -13.97
C ILE A 242 -13.23 -5.02 -15.04
N MET A 243 -12.07 -4.47 -14.70
CA MET A 243 -10.86 -4.47 -15.50
C MET A 243 -9.79 -5.28 -14.80
N ILE A 244 -9.26 -6.29 -15.48
CA ILE A 244 -8.14 -7.12 -15.03
C ILE A 244 -6.92 -6.76 -15.87
N PRO A 245 -5.92 -6.04 -15.33
CA PRO A 245 -4.76 -5.64 -16.10
C PRO A 245 -3.81 -6.80 -16.39
N SER A 246 -3.16 -6.76 -17.55
CA SER A 246 -1.98 -7.55 -17.90
C SER A 246 -0.67 -6.76 -17.77
N ALA A 247 -0.75 -5.43 -17.74
CA ALA A 247 0.37 -4.52 -17.54
C ALA A 247 -0.09 -3.14 -17.08
N HIS A 248 0.81 -2.37 -16.46
CA HIS A 248 0.65 -0.93 -16.21
C HIS A 248 1.64 -0.11 -17.04
N ILE A 249 1.11 0.82 -17.84
CA ILE A 249 1.88 1.79 -18.63
C ILE A 249 1.93 3.09 -17.82
N PHE A 250 3.13 3.58 -17.47
CA PHE A 250 3.24 4.78 -16.64
C PHE A 250 3.36 6.05 -17.49
N VAL A 251 2.24 6.76 -17.62
CA VAL A 251 2.13 7.91 -18.51
C VAL A 251 3.04 9.06 -18.06
N GLY A 252 3.78 9.63 -19.01
CA GLY A 252 4.77 10.67 -18.74
C GLY A 252 6.18 10.14 -18.45
N THR A 253 6.35 8.82 -18.46
CA THR A 253 7.65 8.14 -18.31
C THR A 253 7.86 7.12 -19.43
N ALA A 254 9.03 6.48 -19.46
CA ALA A 254 9.29 5.32 -20.32
C ALA A 254 9.01 3.98 -19.62
N ASP A 255 8.52 4.02 -18.38
CA ASP A 255 8.37 2.84 -17.54
C ASP A 255 7.08 2.08 -17.88
N ASN A 256 7.20 0.77 -18.05
CA ASN A 256 6.09 -0.13 -18.32
C ASN A 256 6.29 -1.40 -17.50
N TYR A 257 5.22 -1.85 -16.84
CA TYR A 257 5.27 -2.96 -15.90
C TYR A 257 4.33 -4.08 -16.35
N PRO A 258 4.80 -5.02 -17.20
CA PRO A 258 4.07 -6.26 -17.46
C PRO A 258 4.20 -7.22 -16.27
N PHE A 259 3.17 -8.00 -16.01
CA PHE A 259 3.17 -9.02 -14.94
C PHE A 259 2.18 -10.15 -15.24
N ASN A 260 2.37 -11.28 -14.56
CA ASN A 260 1.36 -12.34 -14.55
C ASN A 260 0.31 -12.00 -13.48
N ASN A 261 -0.91 -11.71 -13.92
CA ASN A 261 -2.04 -11.49 -13.02
C ASN A 261 -2.69 -12.85 -12.71
N GLU A 262 -2.75 -13.24 -11.45
CA GLU A 262 -3.40 -14.51 -11.06
C GLU A 262 -4.92 -14.46 -11.24
N LEU A 263 -5.50 -13.25 -11.31
CA LEU A 263 -6.89 -13.07 -11.72
C LEU A 263 -6.97 -13.05 -13.24
N ASN A 264 -7.97 -13.73 -13.78
CA ASN A 264 -8.33 -13.69 -15.18
C ASN A 264 -9.85 -13.53 -15.34
N LYS A 265 -10.30 -13.32 -16.58
CA LYS A 265 -11.69 -13.11 -16.93
C LYS A 265 -12.57 -14.29 -16.50
N THR A 266 -12.13 -15.52 -16.74
CA THR A 266 -12.89 -16.74 -16.44
C THR A 266 -13.17 -16.92 -14.96
N ASP A 267 -12.31 -16.37 -14.08
CA ASP A 267 -12.57 -16.37 -12.64
C ASP A 267 -13.91 -15.68 -12.29
N LEU A 268 -14.33 -14.69 -13.10
CA LEU A 268 -15.42 -13.77 -12.78
C LEU A 268 -16.63 -13.86 -13.74
N GLU A 269 -16.58 -14.71 -14.77
CA GLU A 269 -17.63 -14.82 -15.81
C GLU A 269 -19.03 -15.08 -15.22
N ASP A 270 -19.16 -15.98 -14.25
CA ASP A 270 -20.44 -16.35 -13.63
C ASP A 270 -20.88 -15.44 -12.46
N CYS A 271 -20.21 -14.31 -12.27
CA CYS A 271 -20.51 -13.37 -11.18
C CYS A 271 -21.54 -12.29 -11.58
N GLY A 272 -21.99 -12.30 -12.84
CA GLY A 272 -22.96 -11.34 -13.38
C GLY A 272 -22.40 -9.92 -13.44
N VAL A 273 -21.12 -9.79 -13.75
CA VAL A 273 -20.38 -8.54 -13.99
C VAL A 273 -19.70 -8.68 -15.35
N VAL A 274 -19.58 -7.60 -16.11
CA VAL A 274 -18.81 -7.63 -17.36
C VAL A 274 -17.35 -7.42 -17.02
N VAL A 275 -16.47 -8.18 -17.66
CA VAL A 275 -15.04 -8.20 -17.36
C VAL A 275 -14.22 -8.02 -18.63
N PHE A 276 -13.27 -7.09 -18.55
CA PHE A 276 -12.32 -6.73 -19.59
C PHE A 276 -10.89 -7.05 -19.14
N GLU A 277 -10.08 -7.55 -20.06
CA GLU A 277 -8.66 -7.85 -19.85
C GLU A 277 -7.81 -7.06 -20.83
N GLY A 278 -6.70 -6.52 -20.37
CA GLY A 278 -5.82 -5.70 -21.22
C GLY A 278 -4.88 -4.83 -20.41
N THR A 279 -4.25 -3.85 -21.05
CA THR A 279 -3.32 -2.96 -20.34
C THR A 279 -4.07 -1.85 -19.62
N MET A 280 -3.52 -1.38 -18.50
CA MET A 280 -4.01 -0.19 -17.79
C MET A 280 -2.95 0.90 -17.88
N ILE A 281 -3.37 2.16 -17.89
CA ILE A 281 -2.45 3.29 -17.73
C ILE A 281 -2.49 3.80 -16.29
N THR A 282 -1.31 4.10 -15.74
CA THR A 282 -1.16 4.84 -14.50
C THR A 282 -0.91 6.30 -14.83
N VAL A 283 -1.75 7.21 -14.32
CA VAL A 283 -1.63 8.66 -14.55
C VAL A 283 -1.24 9.39 -13.27
N LEU A 284 -0.50 10.49 -13.39
CA LEU A 284 -0.09 11.32 -12.25
C LEU A 284 -1.24 12.15 -11.64
N GLY A 285 -2.38 12.23 -12.32
CA GLY A 285 -3.52 13.00 -11.84
C GLY A 285 -4.66 13.09 -12.85
N THR A 286 -5.83 13.51 -12.37
CA THR A 286 -7.07 13.59 -13.14
C THR A 286 -7.02 14.63 -14.27
N SER A 287 -6.12 15.62 -14.19
CA SER A 287 -5.90 16.61 -15.26
C SER A 287 -5.35 16.00 -16.55
N LEU A 288 -4.81 14.77 -16.51
CA LEU A 288 -4.32 14.05 -17.68
C LEU A 288 -5.41 13.28 -18.44
N GLN A 289 -6.68 13.40 -18.04
CA GLN A 289 -7.84 12.84 -18.75
C GLN A 289 -8.18 13.64 -20.03
N ASN A 290 -7.21 13.77 -20.94
CA ASN A 290 -7.45 14.29 -22.28
C ASN A 290 -8.09 13.18 -23.13
N LYS A 291 -9.35 13.40 -23.56
CA LYS A 291 -10.12 12.42 -24.35
C LYS A 291 -9.37 11.93 -25.60
N GLU A 292 -8.60 12.78 -26.28
CA GLU A 292 -7.86 12.37 -27.47
C GLU A 292 -6.67 11.46 -27.13
N ILE A 293 -5.97 11.73 -26.03
CA ILE A 293 -4.90 10.85 -25.52
C ILE A 293 -5.48 9.50 -25.10
N LEU A 294 -6.61 9.49 -24.40
CA LEU A 294 -7.27 8.25 -23.99
C LEU A 294 -7.78 7.44 -25.20
N LYS A 295 -8.32 8.11 -26.24
CA LYS A 295 -8.67 7.47 -27.51
C LYS A 295 -7.44 6.86 -28.20
N PHE A 296 -6.30 7.53 -28.18
CA PHE A 296 -5.05 7.00 -28.71
C PHE A 296 -4.64 5.72 -27.97
N PHE A 297 -4.59 5.74 -26.65
CA PHE A 297 -4.24 4.56 -25.85
C PHE A 297 -5.20 3.38 -26.06
N LYS A 298 -6.51 3.66 -26.16
CA LYS A 298 -7.53 2.66 -26.44
C LYS A 298 -7.41 2.05 -27.85
N LYS A 299 -7.19 2.88 -28.88
CA LYS A 299 -7.23 2.45 -30.30
C LYS A 299 -5.88 2.02 -30.88
N SER A 300 -4.79 2.29 -30.18
CA SER A 300 -3.44 1.90 -30.59
C SER A 300 -3.14 0.46 -30.20
N THR A 301 -1.94 -0.01 -30.56
CA THR A 301 -1.43 -1.34 -30.18
C THR A 301 -1.23 -1.52 -28.68
N TRP A 302 -1.33 -0.46 -27.88
CA TRP A 302 -1.31 -0.56 -26.42
C TRP A 302 -2.55 -1.27 -25.87
N ASN A 303 -3.70 -1.18 -26.58
CA ASN A 303 -4.95 -1.84 -26.21
C ASN A 303 -5.36 -1.58 -24.74
N VAL A 304 -5.36 -0.30 -24.35
CA VAL A 304 -5.63 0.11 -22.96
C VAL A 304 -7.13 0.01 -22.67
N ILE A 305 -7.47 -0.74 -21.62
CA ILE A 305 -8.85 -0.98 -21.18
C ILE A 305 -9.32 0.02 -20.12
N GLY A 306 -8.40 0.71 -19.45
CA GLY A 306 -8.73 1.64 -18.35
C GLY A 306 -7.55 2.43 -17.83
N LEU A 307 -7.81 3.27 -16.84
CA LEU A 307 -6.85 4.17 -16.21
C LEU A 307 -7.06 4.30 -14.70
N GLU A 308 -5.96 4.44 -13.98
CA GLU A 308 -5.88 4.52 -12.54
C GLU A 308 -4.63 5.32 -12.13
N MET A 309 -4.30 5.43 -10.84
CA MET A 309 -3.24 6.33 -10.36
C MET A 309 -2.13 5.63 -9.57
N GLU A 310 -2.22 4.32 -9.30
CA GLU A 310 -1.37 3.65 -8.31
C GLU A 310 -0.58 2.44 -8.85
N GLY A 311 -1.01 1.84 -9.95
CA GLY A 311 -0.64 0.49 -10.36
C GLY A 311 0.84 0.36 -10.71
N ALA A 312 1.36 1.30 -11.51
CA ALA A 312 2.79 1.40 -11.80
C ALA A 312 3.62 1.67 -10.54
N HIS A 313 3.12 2.45 -9.57
CA HIS A 313 3.81 2.72 -8.31
C HIS A 313 3.92 1.46 -7.45
N TYR A 314 2.84 0.69 -7.33
CA TYR A 314 2.88 -0.62 -6.69
C TYR A 314 3.84 -1.58 -7.41
N GLN A 315 3.76 -1.69 -8.73
CA GLN A 315 4.66 -2.57 -9.49
C GLN A 315 6.12 -2.20 -9.33
N LYS A 316 6.45 -0.90 -9.31
CA LYS A 316 7.79 -0.41 -9.04
C LYS A 316 8.31 -0.93 -7.68
N ALA A 317 7.51 -0.84 -6.62
CA ALA A 317 7.89 -1.34 -5.29
C ALA A 317 7.97 -2.88 -5.25
N ILE A 318 6.97 -3.58 -5.80
CA ILE A 318 6.88 -5.04 -5.79
C ILE A 318 8.05 -5.66 -6.54
N GLN A 319 8.33 -5.20 -7.77
CA GLN A 319 9.42 -5.74 -8.59
C GLN A 319 10.80 -5.37 -8.02
N ALA A 320 10.95 -4.16 -7.46
CA ALA A 320 12.18 -3.81 -6.76
C ALA A 320 12.42 -4.74 -5.56
N ALA A 321 11.38 -5.08 -4.80
CA ALA A 321 11.50 -5.96 -3.64
C ALA A 321 11.73 -7.43 -4.03
N SER A 322 10.99 -7.98 -5.01
CA SER A 322 11.03 -9.41 -5.36
C SER A 322 12.11 -9.77 -6.37
N LYS A 323 12.39 -8.92 -7.37
CA LYS A 323 13.30 -9.23 -8.48
C LYS A 323 14.69 -8.62 -8.35
N ILE A 324 14.84 -7.51 -7.62
CA ILE A 324 16.12 -6.78 -7.53
C ILE A 324 16.74 -6.92 -6.14
N ARG A 325 16.00 -6.54 -5.08
CA ARG A 325 16.52 -6.51 -3.71
C ARG A 325 16.47 -7.88 -3.03
N GLY A 326 15.62 -8.80 -3.49
CA GLY A 326 15.42 -10.10 -2.85
C GLY A 326 14.84 -9.99 -1.44
N ASN A 327 14.04 -8.97 -1.17
CA ASN A 327 13.46 -8.74 0.15
C ASN A 327 12.23 -9.63 0.41
N ILE A 328 11.55 -10.05 -0.66
CA ILE A 328 10.42 -10.99 -0.62
C ILE A 328 10.63 -12.09 -1.65
N ASN A 329 9.73 -13.08 -1.64
CA ASN A 329 9.76 -14.18 -2.60
C ASN A 329 9.71 -13.65 -4.05
N ASP A 330 10.58 -14.19 -4.89
CA ASP A 330 10.69 -13.86 -6.31
C ASP A 330 9.44 -14.26 -7.09
N ASP A 331 8.79 -15.36 -6.71
CA ASP A 331 7.52 -15.84 -7.26
C ASP A 331 6.29 -15.35 -6.48
N VAL A 332 6.39 -14.15 -5.86
CA VAL A 332 5.25 -13.51 -5.21
C VAL A 332 4.08 -13.39 -6.20
N LYS A 333 2.93 -13.94 -5.80
CA LYS A 333 1.71 -13.92 -6.62
C LYS A 333 1.09 -12.53 -6.63
N VAL A 334 0.65 -12.08 -7.79
CA VAL A 334 0.14 -10.72 -7.95
C VAL A 334 -1.28 -10.76 -8.50
N ARG A 335 -2.18 -9.97 -7.90
CA ARG A 335 -3.57 -9.85 -8.35
C ARG A 335 -3.93 -8.39 -8.50
N TYR A 336 -4.38 -8.00 -9.68
CA TYR A 336 -4.96 -6.68 -9.87
C TYR A 336 -6.35 -6.82 -10.44
N ALA A 337 -7.29 -6.05 -9.89
CA ALA A 337 -8.61 -5.90 -10.47
C ALA A 337 -9.21 -4.56 -10.07
N TYR A 338 -9.72 -3.83 -11.05
CA TYR A 338 -10.35 -2.54 -10.83
C TYR A 338 -11.80 -2.59 -11.23
N TYR A 339 -12.66 -1.87 -10.53
CA TYR A 339 -14.05 -1.69 -10.95
C TYR A 339 -14.27 -0.28 -11.47
N ALA A 340 -15.04 -0.19 -12.55
CA ALA A 340 -15.27 1.03 -13.29
C ALA A 340 -16.10 2.02 -12.48
N SER A 341 -15.52 3.17 -12.13
CA SER A 341 -16.23 4.28 -11.49
C SER A 341 -16.90 5.22 -12.46
N ASP A 342 -16.30 5.35 -13.63
CA ASP A 342 -16.63 6.32 -14.66
C ASP A 342 -16.08 5.83 -16.00
N ASN A 343 -16.62 6.38 -17.08
CA ASN A 343 -16.05 6.25 -18.41
C ASN A 343 -15.67 7.64 -18.90
N PRO A 344 -14.36 8.00 -18.92
CA PRO A 344 -13.93 9.35 -19.28
C PRO A 344 -14.12 9.69 -20.77
N LEU A 345 -14.41 8.71 -21.62
CA LEU A 345 -14.71 8.95 -23.03
C LEU A 345 -16.17 9.38 -23.23
N GLU A 346 -17.06 9.02 -22.31
CA GLU A 346 -18.48 9.33 -22.36
C GLU A 346 -18.82 10.65 -21.65
N THR A 347 -19.59 11.51 -22.33
CA THR A 347 -20.05 12.78 -21.77
C THR A 347 -21.09 12.52 -20.67
N GLY A 348 -20.92 13.14 -19.51
CA GLY A 348 -21.84 12.95 -18.37
C GLY A 348 -21.58 11.69 -17.54
N SER A 349 -20.59 10.86 -17.92
CA SER A 349 -20.20 9.66 -17.17
C SER A 349 -18.89 9.81 -16.39
N THR A 350 -18.29 11.02 -16.34
CA THR A 350 -17.00 11.33 -15.68
C THR A 350 -17.07 11.30 -14.15
N LEU A 351 -15.94 11.33 -13.43
CA LEU A 351 -15.88 11.46 -11.96
C LEU A 351 -16.75 12.60 -11.39
N ALA A 352 -16.92 13.70 -12.14
CA ALA A 352 -17.75 14.84 -11.74
C ALA A 352 -19.27 14.56 -11.80
N SER A 353 -19.70 13.45 -12.40
CA SER A 353 -21.11 13.09 -12.61
C SER A 353 -21.80 12.43 -11.40
N GLY A 354 -21.07 12.21 -10.29
CA GLY A 354 -21.58 11.59 -9.07
C GLY A 354 -20.90 10.24 -8.77
N GLY A 355 -20.93 9.83 -7.49
CA GLY A 355 -20.31 8.58 -7.04
C GLY A 355 -21.03 7.32 -7.54
N LEU A 356 -20.37 6.15 -7.50
CA LEU A 356 -21.00 4.88 -7.91
C LEU A 356 -22.30 4.55 -7.13
N GLY A 357 -22.45 5.03 -5.89
CA GLY A 357 -23.51 4.58 -5.00
C GLY A 357 -23.47 3.05 -4.83
N THR A 358 -24.64 2.41 -4.89
CA THR A 358 -24.78 0.95 -4.73
C THR A 358 -24.24 0.14 -5.90
N SER A 359 -24.01 0.75 -7.08
CA SER A 359 -23.49 0.04 -8.26
C SER A 359 -22.08 -0.51 -8.05
N GLY A 360 -21.27 0.12 -7.19
CA GLY A 360 -19.92 -0.31 -6.86
C GLY A 360 -19.85 -1.46 -5.87
N VAL A 361 -20.95 -1.76 -5.18
CA VAL A 361 -20.98 -2.80 -4.14
C VAL A 361 -20.72 -4.17 -4.79
N LYS A 362 -21.49 -4.53 -5.81
CA LYS A 362 -21.37 -5.84 -6.47
C LYS A 362 -19.94 -6.14 -6.94
N PRO A 363 -19.31 -5.32 -7.80
CA PRO A 363 -17.96 -5.63 -8.29
C PRO A 363 -16.92 -5.65 -7.16
N THR A 364 -17.02 -4.78 -6.15
CA THR A 364 -16.12 -4.78 -4.98
C THR A 364 -16.12 -6.14 -4.29
N TYR A 365 -17.31 -6.69 -3.99
CA TYR A 365 -17.41 -7.97 -3.28
C TYR A 365 -17.10 -9.17 -4.17
N VAL A 366 -17.37 -9.08 -5.48
CA VAL A 366 -16.97 -10.12 -6.45
C VAL A 366 -15.44 -10.24 -6.51
N ILE A 367 -14.72 -9.13 -6.68
CA ILE A 367 -13.25 -9.11 -6.69
C ILE A 367 -12.70 -9.61 -5.35
N THR A 368 -13.21 -9.07 -4.23
CA THR A 368 -12.75 -9.44 -2.89
C THR A 368 -12.92 -10.94 -2.63
N LYS A 369 -14.10 -11.50 -2.97
CA LYS A 369 -14.37 -12.91 -2.79
C LYS A 369 -13.40 -13.77 -3.61
N LYS A 370 -13.15 -13.40 -4.88
CA LYS A 370 -12.23 -14.16 -5.73
C LYS A 370 -10.79 -14.11 -5.25
N ILE A 371 -10.32 -12.96 -4.78
CA ILE A 371 -8.98 -12.82 -4.18
C ILE A 371 -8.85 -13.76 -2.98
N LEU A 372 -9.83 -13.75 -2.07
CA LEU A 372 -9.83 -14.62 -0.89
C LEU A 372 -9.95 -16.11 -1.27
N GLU A 373 -10.78 -16.46 -2.26
CA GLU A 373 -10.89 -17.83 -2.79
C GLU A 373 -9.52 -18.32 -3.28
N GLN A 374 -8.81 -17.53 -4.09
CA GLN A 374 -7.49 -17.91 -4.59
C GLN A 374 -6.41 -17.93 -3.51
N ILE A 375 -6.53 -17.16 -2.42
CA ILE A 375 -5.60 -17.21 -1.28
C ILE A 375 -5.84 -18.48 -0.44
N PHE A 376 -7.10 -18.82 -0.13
CA PHE A 376 -7.41 -19.96 0.73
C PHE A 376 -7.37 -21.32 0.00
N ASN A 377 -7.43 -21.33 -1.32
CA ASN A 377 -7.29 -22.54 -2.13
C ASN A 377 -5.85 -22.76 -2.65
N THR A 378 -4.85 -22.08 -2.06
CA THR A 378 -3.45 -22.21 -2.50
C THR A 378 -2.76 -23.42 -1.91
#